data_AF-A0A520VA64-F1
#
_entry.id   AF-A0A520VA64-F1
#
_cell.length_a   1.000
_cell.length_b   1.000
_cell.length_c   1.000
_cell.angle_alpha   90.00
_cell.angle_beta   90.00
_cell.angle_gamma   90.00
#
_symmetry.space_group_name_H-M   'P 1'
#
loop_
_entity.id
_entity.type
_entity.pdbx_description
1 polymer ?
#
loop_
_entity_poly.entity_id
_entity_poly.type
_entity_poly.pdbx_seq_one_letter_code
_entity_poly.pdbx_strand_id
1 'polypeptide(L)'
;MLKTTLFLLIFTLNSHSAIFRMPPENPIPESFDQFIFDNSLKTIIFLNLKKLKEIDKMECSNADCKYFLVSPNILEIYKNGEKISYILKLKN
;
A
#
# COMPACT_ATOMS: atom_id res chain seq x y z
N MET A 1 -30.75 3.96 48.75
CA MET A 1 -29.49 3.33 48.33
C MET A 1 -29.58 2.97 46.85
N LEU A 2 -28.63 3.51 46.10
CA LEU A 2 -28.47 3.53 44.65
C LEU A 2 -28.44 2.11 44.05
N LYS A 3 -29.38 1.76 43.17
CA LYS A 3 -29.34 0.52 42.37
C LYS A 3 -29.81 0.76 40.93
N THR A 4 -29.21 1.75 40.29
CA THR A 4 -29.31 1.96 38.84
C THR A 4 -27.93 2.17 38.26
N THR A 5 -27.17 1.07 38.20
CA THR A 5 -25.93 0.99 37.40
C THR A 5 -25.91 -0.36 36.71
N LEU A 6 -26.89 -0.58 35.83
CA LEU A 6 -26.75 -1.46 34.68
C LEU A 6 -26.76 -0.58 33.43
N PHE A 7 -25.78 0.33 33.35
CA PHE A 7 -25.56 1.17 32.19
C PHE A 7 -24.12 0.95 31.77
N LEU A 8 -23.93 0.60 30.49
CA LEU A 8 -22.66 0.69 29.75
C LEU A 8 -21.61 -0.40 30.01
N LEU A 9 -22.02 -1.67 30.02
CA LEU A 9 -21.15 -2.78 29.58
C LEU A 9 -21.63 -3.35 28.24
N ILE A 10 -22.16 -2.50 27.36
CA ILE A 10 -22.16 -2.81 25.93
C ILE A 10 -20.76 -2.47 25.48
N PHE A 11 -19.93 -3.50 25.55
CA PHE A 11 -18.60 -3.58 24.99
C PHE A 11 -18.52 -2.73 23.72
N THR A 12 -17.69 -1.70 23.81
CA THR A 12 -16.96 -1.09 22.71
C THR A 12 -16.13 -2.18 22.04
N LEU A 13 -16.79 -3.09 21.33
CA LEU A 13 -16.16 -3.82 20.25
C LEU A 13 -15.78 -2.73 19.26
N ASN A 14 -14.51 -2.32 19.30
CA ASN A 14 -13.89 -1.63 18.18
C ASN A 14 -14.01 -2.59 17.00
N SER A 15 -15.13 -2.52 16.28
CA SER A 15 -15.37 -3.23 15.04
C SER A 15 -14.40 -2.66 14.01
N HIS A 16 -13.13 -3.08 14.09
CA HIS A 16 -12.19 -2.90 13.00
C HIS A 16 -12.66 -3.83 11.89
N SER A 17 -13.56 -3.32 11.05
CA SER A 17 -13.83 -3.92 9.75
C SER A 17 -12.61 -3.64 8.87
N ALA A 18 -11.55 -4.40 9.09
CA ALA A 18 -10.55 -4.57 8.05
C ALA A 18 -11.23 -5.39 6.96
N ILE A 19 -11.76 -4.73 5.94
CA ILE A 19 -12.18 -5.39 4.71
C ILE A 19 -10.90 -5.97 4.11
N PHE A 20 -10.62 -7.24 4.41
CA PHE A 20 -9.61 -8.01 3.70
C PHE A 20 -10.12 -8.19 2.26
N ARG A 21 -9.78 -7.24 1.39
CA ARG A 21 -9.89 -7.46 -0.05
C ARG A 21 -8.85 -8.52 -0.39
N MET A 22 -9.31 -9.69 -0.84
CA MET A 22 -8.41 -10.63 -1.48
C MET A 22 -7.74 -9.90 -2.64
N PRO A 23 -6.40 -9.93 -2.76
CA PRO A 23 -5.74 -9.35 -3.90
C PRO A 23 -6.27 -10.05 -5.17
N PRO A 24 -6.53 -9.28 -6.25
CA PRO A 24 -7.02 -9.86 -7.50
C PRO A 24 -6.05 -10.95 -8.00
N GLU A 25 -6.59 -12.02 -8.61
CA GLU A 25 -5.79 -13.15 -9.13
C GLU A 25 -4.74 -12.71 -10.16
N ASN A 26 -5.03 -11.64 -10.91
CA ASN A 26 -4.10 -10.97 -11.82
C ASN A 26 -4.03 -9.49 -11.45
N PRO A 27 -3.15 -9.08 -10.53
CA PRO A 27 -2.98 -7.68 -10.19
C PRO A 27 -2.45 -6.92 -11.41
N ILE A 28 -3.13 -5.84 -11.75
CA ILE A 28 -2.84 -5.01 -12.91
C ILE A 28 -1.88 -3.91 -12.45
N PRO A 29 -0.83 -3.56 -13.22
CA PRO A 29 -0.01 -2.40 -12.92
C PRO A 29 -0.85 -1.13 -12.72
N GLU A 30 -0.61 -0.43 -11.61
CA GLU A 30 -1.44 0.68 -11.11
C GLU A 30 -0.77 2.05 -11.34
N SER A 31 -1.53 3.15 -11.33
CA SER A 31 -0.92 4.48 -11.20
C SER A 31 -0.19 4.62 -9.86
N PHE A 32 0.76 5.55 -9.75
CA PHE A 32 1.55 5.71 -8.52
C PHE A 32 0.69 5.88 -7.27
N ASP A 33 -0.31 6.77 -7.31
CA ASP A 33 -1.17 7.04 -6.16
C ASP A 33 -2.00 5.82 -5.75
N GLN A 34 -2.55 5.09 -6.73
CA GLN A 34 -3.32 3.87 -6.47
C GLN A 34 -2.41 2.77 -5.89
N PHE A 35 -1.23 2.60 -6.48
CA PHE A 35 -0.21 1.68 -6.02
C PHE A 35 0.21 1.93 -4.57
N ILE A 36 0.47 3.20 -4.22
CA ILE A 36 0.83 3.59 -2.85
C ILE A 36 -0.34 3.35 -1.91
N PHE A 37 -1.58 3.68 -2.31
CA PHE A 37 -2.75 3.46 -1.48
C PHE A 37 -2.96 1.97 -1.17
N ASP A 38 -2.99 1.12 -2.19
CA ASP A 38 -3.27 -0.31 -2.06
C ASP A 38 -2.15 -1.06 -1.32
N ASN A 39 -0.91 -0.56 -1.38
CA ASN A 39 0.24 -1.19 -0.73
C ASN A 39 0.73 -0.42 0.51
N SER A 40 0.02 0.62 0.96
CA SER A 40 0.43 1.50 2.07
C SER A 40 0.70 0.76 3.39
N LEU A 41 -0.03 -0.33 3.64
CA LEU A 41 0.13 -1.16 4.84
C LEU A 41 1.32 -2.13 4.77
N LYS A 42 1.94 -2.30 3.60
CA LYS A 42 3.12 -3.16 3.46
C LYS A 42 4.33 -2.42 4.02
N THR A 43 4.98 -3.01 5.03
CA THR A 43 6.15 -2.43 5.71
C THR A 43 7.23 -1.98 4.73
N ILE A 44 7.50 -2.76 3.68
CA ILE A 44 8.48 -2.42 2.64
C ILE A 44 8.14 -1.10 1.92
N ILE A 45 6.87 -0.85 1.64
CA ILE A 45 6.40 0.37 0.97
C ILE A 45 6.44 1.54 1.92
N PHE A 46 5.91 1.36 3.13
CA PHE A 46 5.93 2.38 4.18
C PHE A 46 7.36 2.89 4.46
N LEU A 47 8.31 1.96 4.66
CA LEU A 47 9.71 2.31 4.94
C LEU A 47 10.44 2.93 3.74
N ASN A 48 9.97 2.70 2.51
CA ASN A 48 10.58 3.22 1.29
C ASN A 48 9.78 4.35 0.64
N LEU A 49 8.73 4.90 1.28
CA LEU A 49 7.81 5.86 0.65
C LEU A 49 8.53 7.09 0.07
N LYS A 50 9.51 7.65 0.79
CA LYS A 50 10.31 8.78 0.30
C LYS A 50 11.07 8.42 -0.97
N LYS A 51 11.74 7.27 -0.97
CA LYS A 51 12.50 6.75 -2.11
C LYS A 51 11.57 6.45 -3.30
N LEU A 52 10.37 5.91 -3.06
CA LEU A 52 9.39 5.64 -4.09
C LEU A 52 8.93 6.93 -4.79
N LYS A 53 8.69 8.01 -4.04
CA LYS A 53 8.38 9.33 -4.62
C LYS A 53 9.54 9.91 -5.42
N GLU A 54 10.78 9.69 -4.97
CA GLU A 54 11.97 10.09 -5.72
C GLU A 54 12.10 9.32 -7.04
N ILE A 55 11.85 8.01 -7.02
CA ILE A 55 11.85 7.16 -8.23
C ILE A 55 10.74 7.59 -9.18
N ASP A 56 9.52 7.82 -8.71
CA ASP A 56 8.39 8.27 -9.53
C ASP A 56 8.71 9.59 -10.24
N LYS A 57 9.26 10.56 -9.50
CA LYS A 57 9.71 11.81 -10.11
C LYS A 57 10.82 11.59 -11.14
N MET A 58 11.78 10.72 -10.87
CA MET A 58 12.92 10.51 -11.77
C MET A 58 12.51 9.77 -13.06
N GLU A 59 11.71 8.72 -12.94
CA GLU A 59 11.37 7.85 -14.06
C GLU A 59 10.14 8.33 -14.83
N CYS A 60 9.19 8.98 -14.16
CA CYS A 60 7.82 9.13 -14.66
C CYS A 60 7.31 10.58 -14.75
N SER A 61 8.16 11.59 -14.49
CA SER A 61 7.77 13.02 -14.55
C SER A 61 7.00 13.44 -15.81
N ASN A 62 7.25 12.78 -16.96
CA ASN A 62 6.64 13.13 -18.25
C ASN A 62 6.03 11.91 -18.99
N ALA A 63 5.77 10.79 -18.30
CA ALA A 63 5.28 9.57 -18.94
C ALA A 63 4.23 8.88 -18.07
N ASP A 64 3.22 8.26 -18.70
CA ASP A 64 2.27 7.39 -17.98
C ASP A 64 3.00 6.11 -17.57
N CYS A 65 3.30 6.03 -16.27
CA CYS A 65 3.91 4.87 -15.67
C CYS A 65 2.88 4.07 -14.88
N LYS A 66 3.05 2.75 -14.91
CA LYS A 66 2.35 1.83 -14.03
C LYS A 66 3.31 1.12 -13.10
N TYR A 67 2.86 0.84 -11.89
CA TYR A 67 3.66 0.31 -10.79
C TYR A 67 3.09 -1.03 -10.35
N PHE A 68 3.97 -1.98 -10.06
CA PHE A 68 3.56 -3.30 -9.59
C PHE A 68 4.62 -3.92 -8.68
N LEU A 69 4.18 -4.57 -7.59
CA LEU A 69 5.04 -5.40 -6.74
C LEU A 69 4.97 -6.85 -7.21
N VAL A 70 5.93 -7.29 -8.02
CA VAL A 70 6.06 -8.70 -8.43
C VAL A 70 6.50 -9.61 -7.29
N SER A 71 7.17 -9.06 -6.28
CA SER A 71 7.57 -9.78 -5.07
C SER A 71 7.54 -8.81 -3.88
N PRO A 72 7.67 -9.31 -2.63
CA PRO A 72 7.67 -8.45 -1.45
C PRO A 72 8.72 -7.33 -1.44
N ASN A 73 9.77 -7.43 -2.25
CA ASN A 73 10.86 -6.46 -2.29
C ASN A 73 11.23 -5.98 -3.71
N ILE A 74 10.54 -6.43 -4.75
CA ILE A 74 10.83 -6.04 -6.13
C ILE A 74 9.65 -5.21 -6.64
N LEU A 75 9.94 -3.95 -6.92
CA LEU A 75 9.06 -3.03 -7.63
C LEU A 75 9.37 -3.09 -9.12
N GLU A 76 8.34 -3.19 -9.94
CA GLU A 76 8.42 -3.00 -11.38
C GLU A 76 7.67 -1.74 -11.79
N ILE A 77 8.30 -0.97 -12.66
CA ILE A 77 7.75 0.23 -13.29
C ILE A 77 7.63 -0.05 -14.78
N TYR A 78 6.44 0.12 -15.31
CA TYR A 78 6.09 -0.08 -16.69
C TYR A 78 5.92 1.29 -17.34
N LYS A 79 6.74 1.60 -18.34
CA LYS A 79 6.77 2.89 -19.03
C LYS A 79 7.05 2.68 -20.51
N ASN A 80 6.19 3.19 -21.39
CA ASN A 80 6.39 3.13 -22.85
C ASN A 80 6.68 1.72 -23.41
N GLY A 81 6.11 0.66 -22.82
CA GLY A 81 6.39 -0.73 -23.21
C GLY A 81 7.68 -1.32 -22.64
N GLU A 82 8.47 -0.53 -21.91
CA GLU A 82 9.64 -0.97 -21.16
C GLU A 82 9.30 -1.27 -19.71
N LYS A 83 10.13 -2.11 -19.09
CA LYS A 83 10.00 -2.53 -17.70
C LYS A 83 11.30 -2.26 -16.95
N ILE A 84 11.19 -1.56 -15.82
CA ILE A 84 12.31 -1.21 -14.96
C ILE A 84 12.08 -1.82 -13.59
N SER A 85 13.06 -2.56 -13.07
CA SER A 85 12.95 -3.25 -11.78
C SER A 85 13.83 -2.61 -10.70
N TYR A 86 13.24 -2.31 -9.55
CA TYR A 86 13.94 -1.81 -8.37
C TYR A 86 13.83 -2.79 -7.22
N ILE A 87 14.96 -3.04 -6.55
CA ILE A 87 14.99 -3.76 -5.28
C ILE A 87 14.80 -2.76 -4.15
N LEU A 88 13.67 -2.89 -3.45
CA LEU A 88 13.38 -2.20 -2.21
C LEU A 88 14.10 -2.92 -1.06
N LYS A 89 14.71 -2.14 -0.17
CA LYS A 89 15.40 -2.68 1.00
C LYS A 89 14.63 -2.30 2.25
N LEU A 90 14.53 -3.21 3.20
CA LEU A 90 14.17 -2.86 4.57
C LEU A 90 15.37 -2.09 5.15
N LYS A 91 15.21 -0.80 5.44
CA LYS A 91 16.18 -0.10 6.30
C LYS A 91 15.84 -0.50 7.73
N ASN A 92 16.80 -1.13 8.42
CA ASN A 92 16.76 -1.31 9.87
C ASN A 92 16.83 0.03 10.58
#